data_AF-A0A1I5B334-F1
#
_entry.id   AF-A0A1I5B334-F1
#
_cell.length_a   1.000
_cell.length_b   1.000
_cell.length_c   1.000
_cell.angle_alpha   90.00
_cell.angle_beta   90.00
_cell.angle_gamma   90.00
#
_symmetry.space_group_name_H-M   'P 1'
#
loop_
_entity.id
_entity.type
_entity.pdbx_description
1 polymer ?
#
loop_
_entity_poly.entity_id
_entity_poly.type
_entity_poly.pdbx_seq_one_letter_code
_entity_poly.pdbx_strand_id
1 'polypeptide(L)'
;CMTNIGHFRAAGKVLAGKTDIPTRLWIAPPTKMDAMILAEEGYYAVLGSSGARMEPPGCSLCMGNQAQIRKGSTAISTSTRNFPNRLGLETQVFLGSAELSAVCALLGKIPTPAEYMERVSAVNEKAAEVYRYMNFDRIAEFSEVAATVSV
;
A
#
# COMPACT_ATOMS: atom_id res chain seq x y z
N CYS A 1 2.56 0.75 -9.61
CA CYS A 1 2.23 -0.11 -10.77
C CYS A 1 2.42 -1.60 -10.49
N MET A 2 3.38 -2.01 -9.63
CA MET A 2 3.47 -3.41 -9.15
C MET A 2 2.33 -3.80 -8.21
N THR A 3 1.60 -2.82 -7.68
CA THR A 3 0.50 -2.98 -6.75
C THR A 3 -0.86 -2.80 -7.43
N ASN A 4 -1.87 -3.47 -6.88
CA ASN A 4 -3.30 -3.34 -7.15
C ASN A 4 -4.03 -3.13 -5.82
N ILE A 5 -5.35 -2.85 -5.86
CA ILE A 5 -6.17 -2.56 -4.67
C ILE A 5 -6.05 -3.60 -3.54
N GLY A 6 -5.89 -4.89 -3.86
CA GLY A 6 -5.86 -5.96 -2.86
C GLY A 6 -4.67 -5.85 -1.91
N HIS A 7 -3.53 -5.35 -2.40
CA HIS A 7 -2.34 -5.13 -1.57
C HIS A 7 -2.55 -4.02 -0.52
N PHE A 8 -3.34 -3.00 -0.85
CA PHE A 8 -3.67 -1.93 0.11
C PHE A 8 -4.66 -2.44 1.16
N ARG A 9 -5.63 -3.26 0.76
CA ARG A 9 -6.52 -3.93 1.71
C ARG A 9 -5.75 -4.84 2.66
N ALA A 10 -4.82 -5.63 2.13
CA ALA A 10 -3.96 -6.51 2.94
C ALA A 10 -3.13 -5.71 3.95
N ALA A 11 -2.48 -4.64 3.52
CA ALA A 11 -1.75 -3.73 4.41
C ALA A 11 -2.68 -3.12 5.49
N GLY A 12 -3.89 -2.72 5.11
CA GLY A 12 -4.90 -2.22 6.04
C GLY A 12 -5.34 -3.26 7.08
N LYS A 13 -5.49 -4.54 6.71
CA LYS A 13 -5.78 -5.61 7.67
C LYS A 13 -4.62 -5.83 8.64
N VAL A 14 -3.37 -5.79 8.17
CA VAL A 14 -2.17 -5.92 9.04
C VAL A 14 -2.07 -4.75 10.04
N LEU A 15 -2.42 -3.54 9.61
CA LEU A 15 -2.31 -2.32 10.40
C LEU A 15 -3.61 -1.95 11.14
N ALA A 16 -4.63 -2.80 11.09
CA ALA A 16 -5.92 -2.53 11.70
C ALA A 16 -5.80 -2.30 13.21
N GLY A 17 -6.36 -1.18 13.68
CA GLY A 17 -6.33 -0.79 15.10
C GLY A 17 -4.94 -0.42 15.62
N LYS A 18 -3.95 -0.22 14.75
CA LYS A 18 -2.60 0.23 15.13
C LYS A 18 -2.49 1.73 14.98
N THR A 19 -1.74 2.34 15.88
CA THR A 19 -1.47 3.78 15.93
C THR A 19 0.01 3.98 16.23
N ASP A 20 0.59 5.08 15.74
CA ASP A 20 1.98 5.48 16.04
C ASP A 20 3.00 4.36 15.81
N ILE A 21 2.97 3.77 14.61
CA ILE A 21 3.94 2.72 14.25
C ILE A 21 5.37 3.28 14.25
N PRO A 22 6.40 2.46 14.55
CA PRO A 22 7.77 2.94 14.73
C PRO A 22 8.47 3.39 13.44
N THR A 23 7.78 3.34 12.29
CA THR A 23 8.34 3.65 10.98
C THR A 23 7.57 4.76 10.29
N ARG A 24 8.21 5.38 9.30
CA ARG A 24 7.52 6.28 8.37
C ARG A 24 6.95 5.48 7.21
N LEU A 25 5.64 5.24 7.24
CA LEU A 25 4.91 4.55 6.18
C LEU A 25 4.39 5.52 5.12
N TRP A 26 4.60 5.18 3.84
CA TRP A 26 4.08 5.91 2.69
C TRP A 26 3.12 5.01 1.91
N ILE A 27 1.92 5.50 1.63
CA ILE A 27 0.88 4.78 0.89
C ILE A 27 0.51 5.60 -0.34
N ALA A 28 0.72 5.03 -1.53
CA ALA A 28 0.43 5.65 -2.80
C ALA A 28 -0.39 4.70 -3.69
N PRO A 29 -1.74 4.83 -3.74
CA PRO A 29 -2.56 4.05 -4.66
C PRO A 29 -2.15 4.29 -6.12
N PRO A 30 -2.25 3.29 -7.01
CA PRO A 30 -1.75 3.44 -8.37
C PRO A 30 -2.68 4.29 -9.26
N THR A 31 -3.98 4.33 -8.97
CA THR A 31 -4.97 5.12 -9.72
C THR A 31 -5.94 5.88 -8.80
N LYS A 32 -6.66 6.84 -9.38
CA LYS A 32 -7.75 7.55 -8.68
C LYS A 32 -8.88 6.62 -8.27
N MET A 33 -9.17 5.61 -9.08
CA MET A 33 -10.22 4.64 -8.82
C MET A 33 -9.87 3.77 -7.62
N ASP A 34 -8.61 3.31 -7.52
CA ASP A 34 -8.14 2.58 -6.33
C ASP A 34 -8.27 3.44 -5.07
N ALA A 35 -7.83 4.71 -5.13
CA ALA A 35 -7.94 5.63 -4.01
C ALA A 35 -9.40 5.85 -3.57
N MET A 36 -10.31 6.02 -4.53
CA MET A 36 -11.73 6.21 -4.29
C MET A 36 -12.36 5.00 -3.57
N ILE A 37 -12.18 3.79 -4.11
CA ILE A 37 -12.75 2.58 -3.52
C ILE A 37 -12.11 2.28 -2.15
N LEU A 38 -10.81 2.49 -1.98
CA LEU A 38 -10.15 2.34 -0.67
C LEU A 38 -10.67 3.34 0.36
N ALA A 39 -11.06 4.54 -0.06
CA ALA A 39 -11.67 5.53 0.82
C ALA A 39 -13.11 5.13 1.20
N GLU A 40 -13.91 4.69 0.22
CA GLU A 40 -15.28 4.20 0.42
C GLU A 40 -15.33 3.00 1.37
N GLU A 41 -14.40 2.05 1.21
CA GLU A 41 -14.27 0.88 2.09
C GLU A 41 -13.62 1.21 3.46
N GLY A 42 -13.23 2.46 3.71
CA GLY A 42 -12.68 2.93 4.98
C GLY A 42 -11.21 2.62 5.23
N TYR A 43 -10.47 2.06 4.25
CA TYR A 43 -9.05 1.74 4.40
C TYR A 43 -8.17 2.98 4.56
N TYR A 44 -8.59 4.14 4.03
CA TYR A 44 -7.91 5.40 4.28
C TYR A 44 -7.88 5.78 5.77
N ALA A 45 -8.99 5.56 6.48
CA ALA A 45 -9.06 5.83 7.92
C ALA A 45 -8.17 4.87 8.70
N VAL A 46 -8.16 3.59 8.34
CA VAL A 46 -7.31 2.57 8.97
C VAL A 46 -5.83 2.88 8.79
N LEU A 47 -5.39 3.13 7.55
CA LEU A 47 -3.99 3.43 7.24
C LEU A 47 -3.57 4.80 7.79
N GLY A 48 -4.45 5.79 7.75
CA GLY A 48 -4.19 7.11 8.36
C GLY A 48 -4.02 7.02 9.87
N SER A 49 -4.85 6.23 10.55
CA SER A 49 -4.76 6.02 12.01
C SER A 49 -3.43 5.38 12.43
N SER A 50 -2.82 4.57 11.57
CA SER A 50 -1.49 4.00 11.83
C SER A 50 -0.35 5.02 11.71
N GLY A 51 -0.63 6.27 11.31
CA GLY A 51 0.37 7.30 11.04
C GLY A 51 0.92 7.26 9.61
N ALA A 52 0.26 6.55 8.68
CA ALA A 52 0.71 6.49 7.30
C ALA A 52 0.53 7.84 6.58
N ARG A 53 1.53 8.21 5.77
CA ARG A 53 1.43 9.34 4.84
C ARG A 53 0.75 8.87 3.55
N MET A 54 -0.43 9.41 3.28
CA MET A 54 -1.18 9.16 2.05
C MET A 54 -0.69 10.10 0.94
N GLU A 55 -0.24 9.53 -0.16
CA GLU A 55 0.20 10.25 -1.35
C GLU A 55 -0.91 10.24 -2.41
N PRO A 56 -0.98 11.28 -3.27
CA PRO A 56 -1.90 11.26 -4.39
C PRO A 56 -1.55 10.11 -5.36
N PRO A 57 -2.54 9.59 -6.11
CA PRO A 57 -2.29 8.49 -7.02
C PRO A 57 -1.22 8.79 -8.07
N GLY A 58 -0.26 7.88 -8.23
CA GLY A 58 0.85 8.04 -9.17
C GLY A 58 2.11 7.26 -8.79
N CYS A 59 3.24 7.62 -9.40
CA CYS A 59 4.53 6.97 -9.14
C CYS A 59 5.10 7.25 -7.74
N SER A 60 4.77 8.40 -7.16
CA SER A 60 5.26 8.86 -5.85
C SER A 60 6.78 8.60 -5.70
N LEU A 61 7.22 7.94 -4.62
CA LEU A 61 8.63 7.71 -4.34
C LEU A 61 9.32 6.76 -5.34
N CYS A 62 8.60 5.94 -6.12
CA CYS A 62 9.19 4.91 -6.99
C CYS A 62 10.22 5.49 -7.98
N MET A 63 10.06 6.75 -8.39
CA MET A 63 11.00 7.40 -9.29
C MET A 63 12.10 8.21 -8.58
N GLY A 64 11.83 8.70 -7.37
CA GLY A 64 12.76 9.54 -6.60
C GLY A 64 13.00 10.94 -7.17
N ASN A 65 12.18 11.41 -8.12
CA ASN A 65 12.30 12.70 -8.78
C ASN A 65 11.54 13.85 -8.10
N GLN A 66 10.74 13.54 -7.08
CA GLN A 66 9.95 14.50 -6.31
C GLN A 66 10.18 14.23 -4.82
N ALA A 67 9.28 13.47 -4.18
CA ALA A 67 9.47 13.02 -2.81
C ALA A 67 10.60 12.00 -2.72
N GLN A 68 11.42 12.13 -1.67
CA GLN A 68 12.48 11.19 -1.33
C GLN A 68 12.39 10.82 0.15
N ILE A 69 12.83 9.62 0.48
CA ILE A 69 12.98 9.21 1.88
C ILE A 69 14.18 9.91 2.53
N ARG A 70 14.27 9.83 3.86
CA ARG A 70 15.34 10.49 4.63
C ARG A 70 16.71 9.99 4.15
N LYS A 71 17.64 10.91 3.95
CA LYS A 71 19.04 10.59 3.64
C LYS A 71 19.61 9.58 4.64
N GLY A 72 20.32 8.56 4.16
CA GLY A 72 20.94 7.54 5.00
C GLY A 72 19.98 6.50 5.59
N SER A 73 18.68 6.57 5.30
CA SER A 73 17.69 5.65 5.89
C SER A 73 17.64 4.30 5.18
N THR A 74 17.14 3.29 5.91
CA THR A 74 16.81 1.97 5.36
C THR A 74 15.32 1.89 5.09
N ALA A 75 14.93 1.34 3.94
CA ALA A 75 13.53 1.19 3.56
C ALA A 75 13.25 -0.20 2.97
N ILE A 76 12.02 -0.67 3.16
CA ILE A 76 11.43 -1.73 2.35
C ILE A 76 10.42 -1.10 1.38
N SER A 77 10.40 -1.54 0.13
CA SER A 77 9.60 -0.94 -0.93
C SER A 77 8.96 -2.01 -1.82
N THR A 78 7.70 -1.78 -2.20
CA THR A 78 6.99 -2.55 -3.22
C THR A 78 7.19 -1.98 -4.63
N SER A 79 8.17 -1.07 -4.79
CA SER A 79 8.54 -0.52 -6.09
C SER A 79 9.33 -1.54 -6.93
N THR A 80 9.77 -1.12 -8.12
CA THR A 80 10.44 -2.00 -9.07
C THR A 80 11.97 -2.00 -8.96
N ARG A 81 12.57 -1.01 -8.28
CA ARG A 81 14.03 -0.75 -8.37
C ARG A 81 14.57 -0.23 -7.04
N ASN A 82 15.73 -0.74 -6.65
CA ASN A 82 16.46 -0.34 -5.44
C ASN A 82 17.91 0.11 -5.74
N PHE A 83 18.17 0.63 -6.94
CA PHE A 83 19.50 1.14 -7.29
C PHE A 83 19.97 2.26 -6.33
N PRO A 84 21.28 2.45 -6.15
CA PRO A 84 21.82 3.52 -5.32
C PRO A 84 21.21 4.88 -5.67
N ASN A 85 20.85 5.66 -4.65
CA ASN A 85 20.23 6.99 -4.77
C ASN A 85 18.86 7.02 -5.48
N ARG A 86 18.19 5.87 -5.66
CA ARG A 86 16.89 5.82 -6.35
C ARG A 86 15.72 6.34 -5.51
N LEU A 87 15.60 5.88 -4.27
CA LEU A 87 14.47 6.23 -3.39
C LEU A 87 14.78 7.45 -2.50
N GLY A 88 16.07 7.70 -2.28
CA GLY A 88 16.64 8.84 -1.58
C GLY A 88 18.16 8.74 -1.55
N LEU A 89 18.84 9.79 -1.09
CA LEU A 89 20.30 9.85 -1.08
C LEU A 89 20.90 8.94 0.01
N GLU A 90 21.93 8.17 -0.35
CA GLU A 90 22.67 7.28 0.57
C GLU A 90 21.75 6.28 1.30
N THR A 91 20.65 5.86 0.68
CA THR A 91 19.67 4.95 1.29
C THR A 91 19.95 3.49 0.97
N GLN A 92 19.60 2.59 1.89
CA GLN A 92 19.57 1.15 1.64
C GLN A 92 18.12 0.69 1.45
N VAL A 93 17.81 0.11 0.29
CA VAL A 93 16.43 -0.24 -0.08
C VAL A 93 16.30 -1.73 -0.37
N PHE A 94 15.37 -2.38 0.32
CA PHE A 94 14.95 -3.76 0.08
C PHE A 94 13.66 -3.77 -0.73
N LEU A 95 13.56 -4.68 -1.69
CA LEU A 95 12.32 -4.92 -2.41
C LEU A 95 11.56 -6.05 -1.72
N GLY A 96 10.25 -5.89 -1.55
CA GLY A 96 9.41 -6.87 -0.86
C GLY A 96 7.94 -6.76 -1.25
N SER A 97 7.13 -7.72 -0.79
CA SER A 97 5.67 -7.70 -0.99
C SER A 97 5.01 -6.63 -0.13
N ALA A 98 3.74 -6.32 -0.41
CA ALA A 98 2.98 -5.32 0.34
C ALA A 98 2.69 -5.80 1.77
N GLU A 99 2.36 -7.08 1.93
CA GLU A 99 2.11 -7.73 3.20
C GLU A 99 3.35 -7.69 4.08
N LEU A 100 4.51 -8.08 3.54
CA LEU A 100 5.79 -8.01 4.25
C LEU A 100 6.15 -6.57 4.60
N SER A 101 5.94 -5.62 3.68
CA SER A 101 6.21 -4.20 3.92
C SER A 101 5.34 -3.63 5.04
N ALA A 102 4.06 -4.03 5.13
CA ALA A 102 3.17 -3.64 6.22
C ALA A 102 3.61 -4.22 7.57
N VAL A 103 4.06 -5.49 7.60
CA VAL A 103 4.62 -6.12 8.81
C VAL A 103 5.92 -5.43 9.23
N CYS A 104 6.81 -5.12 8.30
CA CYS A 104 8.03 -4.34 8.58
C CYS A 104 7.70 -2.95 9.13
N ALA A 105 6.69 -2.29 8.57
CA ALA A 105 6.27 -0.96 9.02
C ALA A 105 5.76 -0.99 10.47
N LEU A 106 5.01 -2.04 10.83
CA LEU A 106 4.51 -2.27 12.17
C LEU A 106 5.61 -2.61 13.18
N LEU A 107 6.62 -3.39 12.78
CA LEU A 107 7.67 -3.88 13.68
C LEU A 107 8.92 -2.98 13.75
N GLY A 108 9.16 -2.13 12.75
CA GLY A 108 10.39 -1.33 12.66
C GLY A 108 11.62 -2.12 12.20
N LYS A 109 11.46 -3.38 11.82
CA LYS A 109 12.53 -4.30 11.36
C LYS A 109 11.98 -5.31 10.37
N ILE A 110 12.87 -5.97 9.63
CA ILE A 110 12.49 -7.16 8.84
C ILE A 110 12.15 -8.30 9.82
N PRO A 111 10.96 -8.90 9.73
CA PRO A 111 10.53 -9.95 10.65
C PRO A 111 11.25 -11.28 10.39
N THR A 112 11.24 -12.15 11.39
CA THR A 112 11.46 -13.58 11.20
C THR A 112 10.27 -14.22 10.46
N PRO A 113 10.44 -15.42 9.86
CA PRO A 113 9.33 -16.12 9.22
C PRO A 113 8.13 -16.36 10.15
N ALA A 114 8.38 -16.68 11.43
CA ALA A 114 7.33 -16.91 12.42
C ALA A 114 6.53 -15.62 12.72
N GLU A 115 7.23 -14.51 13.01
CA GLU A 115 6.59 -13.20 13.22
C GLU A 115 5.77 -12.77 11.98
N TYR A 116 6.29 -13.04 10.77
CA TYR A 116 5.57 -12.76 9.53
C TYR A 116 4.27 -13.57 9.44
N MET A 117 4.35 -14.90 9.56
CA MET A 117 3.20 -15.80 9.41
C MET A 117 2.10 -15.50 10.44
N GLU A 118 2.47 -15.16 11.67
CA GLU A 118 1.53 -14.74 12.72
C GLU A 118 0.76 -13.49 12.28
N ARG A 119 1.44 -12.46 11.77
CA ARG A 119 0.82 -11.16 11.46
C ARG A 119 0.00 -11.16 10.17
N VAL A 120 0.31 -12.05 9.22
CA VAL A 120 -0.49 -12.17 7.99
C VAL A 120 -1.68 -13.14 8.13
N SER A 121 -1.83 -13.83 9.26
CA SER A 121 -2.96 -14.74 9.52
C SER A 121 -4.31 -14.06 9.28
N ALA A 122 -4.51 -12.85 9.80
CA ALA A 122 -5.73 -12.06 9.63
C ALA A 122 -6.02 -11.68 8.15
N VAL A 123 -4.98 -11.60 7.31
CA VAL A 123 -5.14 -11.41 5.86
C VAL A 123 -5.62 -12.70 5.22
N ASN A 124 -5.00 -13.83 5.58
CA ASN A 124 -5.31 -15.15 5.01
C ASN A 124 -6.73 -15.60 5.35
N GLU A 125 -7.20 -15.35 6.57
CA GLU A 125 -8.56 -15.66 7.01
C GLU A 125 -9.63 -14.94 6.17
N LYS A 126 -9.29 -13.78 5.59
CA LYS A 126 -10.19 -12.95 4.79
C LYS A 126 -9.70 -12.79 3.35
N ALA A 127 -8.89 -13.73 2.85
CA ALA A 127 -8.23 -13.58 1.55
C ALA A 127 -9.21 -13.31 0.39
N ALA A 128 -10.38 -13.97 0.39
CA ALA A 128 -11.40 -13.78 -0.63
C ALA A 128 -12.01 -12.37 -0.63
N GLU A 129 -12.07 -11.69 0.53
CA GLU A 129 -12.54 -10.31 0.65
C GLU A 129 -11.43 -9.33 0.28
N VAL A 130 -10.21 -9.60 0.74
CA VAL A 130 -9.02 -8.76 0.57
C VAL A 130 -8.60 -8.68 -0.90
N TYR A 131 -8.48 -9.81 -1.59
CA TYR A 131 -7.93 -9.88 -2.94
C TYR A 131 -8.98 -9.80 -4.05
N ARG A 132 -10.07 -9.05 -3.82
CA ARG A 132 -11.05 -8.72 -4.87
C ARG A 132 -10.50 -7.65 -5.80
N TYR A 133 -10.40 -7.94 -7.09
CA TYR A 133 -10.03 -6.93 -8.09
C TYR A 133 -11.19 -5.96 -8.37
N MET A 134 -10.83 -4.80 -8.92
CA MET A 134 -11.79 -3.80 -9.38
C MET A 134 -12.38 -4.24 -10.72
N ASN A 135 -13.70 -4.42 -10.76
CA ASN A 135 -14.46 -4.74 -11.97
C ASN A 135 -15.46 -3.60 -12.19
N PHE A 136 -15.14 -2.68 -13.11
CA PHE A 136 -15.92 -1.45 -13.30
C PHE A 136 -17.37 -1.70 -13.77
N ASP A 137 -17.61 -2.82 -14.46
CA ASP A 137 -18.94 -3.29 -14.85
C ASP A 137 -19.83 -3.67 -13.65
N ARG A 138 -19.24 -3.90 -12.48
CA ARG A 138 -19.93 -4.30 -11.25
C ARG A 138 -20.03 -3.18 -10.22
N ILE A 139 -19.65 -1.96 -10.59
CA ILE A 139 -19.67 -0.80 -9.70
C ILE A 139 -20.64 0.21 -10.31
N ALA A 140 -21.74 0.46 -9.60
CA ALA A 140 -22.88 1.26 -10.08
C ALA A 140 -22.43 2.61 -10.67
N GLU A 141 -21.59 3.35 -9.95
CA GLU A 141 -21.09 4.67 -10.38
C GLU A 141 -20.41 4.65 -11.76
N PHE A 142 -19.72 3.56 -12.12
CA PHE A 142 -19.09 3.43 -13.43
C PHE A 142 -20.04 2.83 -14.47
N SER A 143 -20.80 1.79 -14.10
CA SER A 143 -21.70 1.10 -15.03
C SER A 143 -22.86 1.99 -15.49
N GLU A 144 -23.40 2.83 -14.60
CA GLU A 144 -24.50 3.74 -14.92
C GLU A 144 -24.06 4.82 -15.92
N VAL A 145 -22.88 5.41 -15.72
CA VAL A 145 -22.32 6.39 -16.67
C VAL A 145 -22.05 5.72 -18.02
N ALA A 146 -21.46 4.52 -18.03
CA ALA A 146 -21.21 3.77 -19.25
C ALA A 146 -22.51 3.49 -20.05
N ALA A 147 -23.62 3.19 -19.36
CA ALA A 147 -24.91 2.93 -19.99
C ALA A 147 -25.54 4.15 -20.68
N THR A 148 -25.12 5.38 -20.35
CA THR A 148 -25.61 6.60 -21.01
C THR A 148 -24.93 6.89 -22.36
N VAL A 149 -23.85 6.18 -22.68
CA VAL A 149 -23.08 6.41 -23.91
C VAL A 149 -23.72 5.64 -25.06
N SER A 150 -24.25 6.35 -26.06
CA SER A 150 -24.67 5.75 -27.34
C SER A 150 -23.47 5.54 -28.26
N VAL A 151 -23.28 4.32 -28.77
CA VAL A 151 -22.25 3.95 -29.76
C VAL A 151 -22.78 4.08 -31.18
#